data_AF-Q877I2-F1
#
_entry.id   AF-Q877I2-F1
#
_cell.length_a   1.000
_cell.length_b   1.000
_cell.length_c   1.000
_cell.angle_alpha   90.00
_cell.angle_beta   90.00
_cell.angle_gamma   90.00
#
_symmetry.space_group_name_H-M   'P 1'
#
loop_
_entity.id
_entity.type
_entity.pdbx_description
1 polymer ?
#
loop_
_entity_poly.entity_id
_entity_poly.type
_entity_poly.pdbx_seq_one_letter_code
_entity_poly.pdbx_strand_id
1 'polypeptide(L)'
;SRAETSCELAYFHLLAYTPDGPSIGVSRAEQDQLIDEAYCPLFIDEPDDEDELYEYLSALKVALIVKDWIDEVDEDIILERYSIGSGDLRSIVETMDWLTYSGSHIAGVIEATEHSRKLEILNKRVKDGVKEDLIPLVQISGVGRKRARLLYNNKITTPEDIVMNPEKVKALLGQKIGEKIAKEAAKLIAGLH
;
A
#
# COMPACT_ATOMS: atom_id res chain seq x y z
N SER A 1 -9.02 23.31 -17.04
CA SER A 1 -8.86 21.88 -17.35
C SER A 1 -9.09 21.12 -16.06
N ARG A 2 -10.03 20.16 -16.02
CA ARG A 2 -10.15 19.27 -14.86
C ARG A 2 -8.86 18.45 -14.84
N ALA A 3 -8.01 18.65 -13.83
CA ALA A 3 -6.94 17.72 -13.56
C ALA A 3 -7.59 16.34 -13.47
N GLU A 4 -7.30 15.47 -14.43
CA GLU A 4 -7.62 14.06 -14.30
C GLU A 4 -7.04 13.65 -12.94
N THR A 5 -7.90 13.19 -12.05
CA THR A 5 -7.45 12.70 -10.76
C THR A 5 -6.58 11.48 -11.06
N SER A 6 -5.27 11.71 -11.12
CA SER A 6 -4.25 10.73 -11.47
C SER A 6 -4.47 9.46 -10.67
N CYS A 7 -4.46 8.28 -11.30
CA CYS A 7 -4.73 7.02 -10.62
C CYS A 7 -3.60 6.63 -9.65
N GLU A 8 -3.84 5.64 -8.79
CA GLU A 8 -2.83 5.15 -7.81
C GLU A 8 -1.60 4.56 -8.51
N LEU A 9 -1.82 3.83 -9.62
CA LEU A 9 -0.76 3.19 -10.40
C LEU A 9 0.28 4.20 -10.90
N ALA A 10 -0.16 5.37 -11.38
CA ALA A 10 0.73 6.42 -11.89
C ALA A 10 1.72 6.92 -10.82
N TYR A 11 1.29 7.03 -9.56
CA TYR A 11 2.19 7.42 -8.47
C TYR A 11 3.19 6.32 -8.14
N PHE A 12 2.73 5.07 -8.06
CA PHE A 12 3.64 3.97 -7.75
C PHE A 12 4.66 3.76 -8.87
N HIS A 13 4.25 3.87 -10.13
CA HIS A 13 5.14 3.81 -11.28
C HIS A 13 6.18 4.93 -11.22
N LEU A 14 5.74 6.19 -11.04
CA LEU A 14 6.65 7.34 -10.91
C LEU A 14 7.70 7.14 -9.83
N LEU A 15 7.30 6.66 -8.65
CA LEU A 15 8.21 6.45 -7.53
C LEU A 15 9.16 5.27 -7.77
N ALA A 16 8.64 4.16 -8.31
CA ALA A 16 9.45 2.98 -8.62
C ALA A 16 10.44 3.22 -9.77
N TYR A 17 10.16 4.16 -10.66
CA TYR A 17 11.06 4.56 -11.75
C TYR A 17 12.19 5.49 -11.29
N THR A 18 12.20 5.93 -10.02
CA THR A 18 13.32 6.70 -9.49
C THR A 18 14.55 5.82 -9.27
N PRO A 19 15.79 6.37 -9.22
CA PRO A 19 16.99 5.60 -8.91
C PRO A 19 16.97 4.89 -7.55
N ASP A 20 16.14 5.36 -6.63
CA ASP A 20 15.91 4.78 -5.30
C ASP A 20 14.79 3.72 -5.29
N GLY A 21 14.12 3.52 -6.43
CA GLY A 21 13.02 2.58 -6.63
C GLY A 21 13.47 1.11 -6.61
N PRO A 22 12.56 0.17 -6.29
CA PRO A 22 12.87 -1.25 -6.39
C PRO A 22 13.10 -1.65 -7.86
N SER A 23 14.15 -2.44 -8.11
CA SER A 23 14.38 -3.06 -9.42
C SER A 23 14.04 -4.54 -9.34
N ILE A 24 13.17 -5.01 -10.24
CA ILE A 24 12.76 -6.41 -10.32
C ILE A 24 12.87 -6.94 -11.75
N GLY A 25 13.10 -8.24 -11.85
CA GLY A 25 13.19 -8.92 -13.15
C GLY A 25 11.87 -8.86 -13.92
N VAL A 26 11.94 -8.42 -15.17
CA VAL A 26 10.86 -8.52 -16.15
C VAL A 26 11.31 -9.45 -17.27
N SER A 27 10.64 -10.59 -17.41
CA SER A 27 10.90 -11.50 -18.51
C SER A 27 10.30 -10.95 -19.81
N ARG A 28 10.85 -11.35 -20.96
CA ARG A 28 10.30 -10.95 -22.28
C ARG A 28 8.83 -11.32 -22.46
N ALA A 29 8.37 -12.41 -21.83
CA ALA A 29 6.97 -12.83 -21.91
C ALA A 29 6.04 -11.93 -21.08
N GLU A 30 6.53 -11.26 -20.05
CA GLU A 30 5.75 -10.35 -19.21
C GLU A 30 5.64 -8.94 -19.80
N GLN A 31 6.55 -8.52 -20.69
CA GLN A 31 6.62 -7.13 -21.18
C GLN A 31 5.31 -6.66 -21.80
N ASP A 32 4.79 -7.40 -22.80
CA ASP A 32 3.53 -7.06 -23.47
C ASP A 32 2.34 -7.07 -22.48
N GLN A 33 2.32 -8.04 -21.56
CA GLN A 33 1.26 -8.17 -20.56
C GLN A 33 1.25 -6.99 -19.59
N LEU A 34 2.42 -6.50 -19.16
CA LEU A 34 2.52 -5.39 -18.22
C LEU A 34 1.94 -4.10 -18.82
N ILE A 35 2.21 -3.83 -20.10
CA ILE A 35 1.66 -2.68 -20.82
C ILE A 35 0.13 -2.76 -20.85
N ASP A 36 -0.43 -3.92 -21.19
CA ASP A 36 -1.88 -4.15 -21.22
C ASP A 36 -2.55 -4.04 -19.83
N GLU A 37 -1.82 -4.34 -18.76
CA GLU A 37 -2.30 -4.23 -17.37
C GLU A 37 -2.34 -2.78 -16.84
N ALA A 38 -1.72 -1.83 -17.53
CA ALA A 38 -1.80 -0.42 -17.16
C ALA A 38 -3.22 0.13 -17.40
N TYR A 39 -4.01 0.22 -16.32
CA TYR A 39 -5.43 0.61 -16.38
C TYR A 39 -5.69 2.13 -16.42
N CYS A 40 -4.64 2.95 -16.47
CA CYS A 40 -4.74 4.40 -16.49
C CYS A 40 -3.46 5.04 -17.06
N PRO A 41 -3.53 6.30 -17.53
CA PRO A 41 -2.35 7.04 -17.95
C PRO A 41 -1.32 7.18 -16.82
N LEU A 42 -0.05 6.96 -17.14
CA LEU A 42 1.08 7.13 -16.23
C LEU A 42 1.69 8.54 -16.37
N PHE A 43 2.51 8.95 -15.41
CA PHE A 43 3.15 10.29 -15.44
C PHE A 43 4.39 10.35 -16.33
N ILE A 44 4.97 9.20 -16.63
CA ILE A 44 6.15 9.04 -17.47
C ILE A 44 5.67 8.37 -18.76
N ASP A 45 6.03 8.96 -19.88
CA ASP A 45 5.74 8.39 -21.20
C ASP A 45 6.57 7.13 -21.43
N GLU A 46 6.06 6.21 -22.23
CA GLU A 46 6.80 5.02 -22.63
C GLU A 46 8.05 5.44 -23.43
N PRO A 47 9.26 5.00 -23.01
CA PRO A 47 10.49 5.36 -23.70
C PRO A 47 10.70 4.51 -24.97
N ASP A 48 11.33 5.09 -25.98
CA ASP A 48 11.69 4.40 -27.23
C ASP A 48 12.98 3.55 -27.10
N ASP A 49 13.83 3.87 -26.11
CA ASP A 49 15.09 3.16 -25.85
C ASP A 49 14.85 1.83 -25.11
N GLU A 50 15.53 0.75 -25.51
CA GLU A 50 15.28 -0.60 -24.98
C GLU A 50 15.68 -0.72 -23.50
N ASP A 51 16.75 -0.06 -23.06
CA ASP A 51 17.22 -0.12 -21.68
C ASP A 51 16.29 0.71 -20.78
N GLU A 52 15.89 1.91 -21.21
CA GLU A 52 14.90 2.73 -20.50
C GLU A 52 13.53 2.04 -20.45
N LEU A 53 13.12 1.35 -21.52
CA LEU A 53 11.87 0.57 -21.54
C LEU A 53 11.90 -0.57 -20.54
N TYR A 54 13.03 -1.24 -20.37
CA TYR A 54 13.16 -2.27 -19.34
C TYR A 54 12.97 -1.69 -17.93
N GLU A 55 13.59 -0.56 -17.62
CA GLU A 55 13.43 0.13 -16.33
C GLU A 55 11.97 0.59 -16.12
N TYR A 56 11.34 1.09 -17.18
CA TYR A 56 9.95 1.52 -17.18
C TYR A 56 9.00 0.37 -16.83
N LEU A 57 9.19 -0.79 -17.46
CA LEU A 57 8.39 -1.99 -17.23
C LEU A 57 8.67 -2.63 -15.86
N SER A 58 9.93 -2.58 -15.39
CA SER A 58 10.27 -2.97 -14.01
C SER A 58 9.50 -2.12 -13.00
N ALA A 59 9.50 -0.80 -13.18
CA ALA A 59 8.74 0.13 -12.34
C ALA A 59 7.22 -0.13 -12.41
N LEU A 60 6.69 -0.48 -13.59
CA LEU A 60 5.28 -0.81 -13.77
C LEU A 60 4.90 -2.10 -13.05
N LYS A 61 5.75 -3.13 -13.12
CA LYS A 61 5.55 -4.38 -12.37
C LYS A 61 5.56 -4.12 -10.85
N VAL A 62 6.48 -3.29 -10.35
CA VAL A 62 6.47 -2.84 -8.95
C VAL A 62 5.17 -2.12 -8.60
N ALA A 63 4.71 -1.21 -9.47
CA ALA A 63 3.48 -0.47 -9.26
C ALA A 63 2.25 -1.37 -9.15
N LEU A 64 2.16 -2.42 -9.97
CA LEU A 64 1.09 -3.43 -9.93
C LEU A 64 1.16 -4.30 -8.67
N ILE A 65 2.36 -4.74 -8.25
CA ILE A 65 2.57 -5.46 -6.98
C ILE A 65 2.06 -4.63 -5.80
N VAL A 66 2.47 -3.36 -5.72
CA VAL A 66 2.04 -2.45 -4.65
C VAL A 66 0.54 -2.20 -4.71
N LYS A 67 -0.04 -2.12 -5.92
CA LYS A 67 -1.49 -1.96 -6.10
C LYS A 67 -2.25 -3.15 -5.52
N ASP A 68 -1.84 -4.38 -5.84
CA ASP A 68 -2.46 -5.59 -5.30
C ASP A 68 -2.29 -5.69 -3.77
N TRP A 69 -1.12 -5.29 -3.27
CA TRP A 69 -0.83 -5.22 -1.83
C TRP A 69 -1.81 -4.30 -1.09
N ILE A 70 -2.03 -3.08 -1.57
CA ILE A 70 -2.98 -2.12 -0.94
C ILE A 70 -4.45 -2.44 -1.23
N ASP A 71 -4.71 -3.36 -2.16
CA ASP A 71 -6.05 -3.90 -2.41
C ASP A 71 -6.36 -5.15 -1.59
N GLU A 72 -5.44 -5.53 -0.71
CA GLU A 72 -5.56 -6.67 0.18
C GLU A 72 -5.66 -8.01 -0.56
N VAL A 73 -5.03 -8.13 -1.73
CA VAL A 73 -4.81 -9.41 -2.42
C VAL A 73 -3.91 -10.29 -1.55
N ASP A 74 -4.29 -11.56 -1.33
CA ASP A 74 -3.54 -12.45 -0.44
C ASP A 74 -2.06 -12.55 -0.86
N GLU A 75 -1.17 -12.62 0.12
CA GLU A 75 0.28 -12.60 -0.11
C GLU A 75 0.69 -13.73 -1.07
N ASP A 76 0.19 -14.95 -0.87
CA ASP A 76 0.54 -16.09 -1.71
C ASP A 76 0.13 -15.87 -3.17
N ILE A 77 -0.99 -15.18 -3.40
CA ILE A 77 -1.47 -14.82 -4.75
C ILE A 77 -0.53 -13.78 -5.40
N ILE A 78 -0.06 -12.79 -4.63
CA ILE A 78 0.89 -11.79 -5.13
C ILE A 78 2.22 -12.47 -5.50
N LEU A 79 2.74 -13.33 -4.62
CA LEU A 79 4.01 -14.04 -4.85
C LEU A 79 3.95 -14.90 -6.11
N GLU A 80 2.86 -15.66 -6.29
CA GLU A 80 2.65 -16.50 -7.47
C GLU A 80 2.47 -15.66 -8.75
N ARG A 81 1.59 -14.65 -8.72
CA ARG A 81 1.27 -13.81 -9.89
C ARG A 81 2.50 -13.11 -10.46
N TYR A 82 3.33 -12.53 -9.61
CA TYR A 82 4.48 -11.73 -10.05
C TYR A 82 5.81 -12.51 -10.04
N SER A 83 5.76 -13.81 -9.71
CA SER A 83 6.94 -14.68 -9.59
C SER A 83 8.03 -14.11 -8.69
N ILE A 84 7.63 -13.63 -7.50
CA ILE A 84 8.53 -13.03 -6.50
C ILE A 84 8.52 -13.83 -5.18
N GLY A 85 9.57 -13.67 -4.37
CA GLY A 85 9.61 -14.21 -3.01
C GLY A 85 8.99 -13.27 -1.98
N SER A 86 8.65 -13.79 -0.79
CA SER A 86 8.15 -12.99 0.33
C SER A 86 9.17 -11.94 0.82
N GLY A 87 10.48 -12.25 0.68
CA GLY A 87 11.55 -11.28 0.93
C GLY A 87 11.51 -10.09 -0.04
N ASP A 88 11.25 -10.36 -1.33
CA ASP A 88 11.16 -9.32 -2.36
C ASP A 88 9.94 -8.43 -2.11
N LEU A 89 8.77 -9.03 -1.86
CA LEU A 89 7.55 -8.28 -1.53
C LEU A 89 7.78 -7.35 -0.33
N ARG A 90 8.41 -7.86 0.74
CA ARG A 90 8.72 -7.05 1.92
C ARG A 90 9.65 -5.89 1.59
N SER A 91 10.71 -6.14 0.81
CA SER A 91 11.65 -5.09 0.40
C SER A 91 10.97 -4.03 -0.46
N ILE A 92 10.11 -4.45 -1.41
CA ILE A 92 9.33 -3.54 -2.26
C ILE A 92 8.43 -2.67 -1.39
N VAL A 93 7.67 -3.26 -0.47
CA VAL A 93 6.76 -2.52 0.41
C VAL A 93 7.52 -1.53 1.29
N GLU A 94 8.66 -1.92 1.86
CA GLU A 94 9.50 -1.05 2.70
C GLU A 94 10.04 0.16 1.91
N THR A 95 10.60 -0.09 0.72
CA THR A 95 11.08 1.00 -0.15
C THR A 95 9.93 1.90 -0.59
N MET A 96 8.79 1.33 -0.97
CA MET A 96 7.65 2.12 -1.46
C MET A 96 6.93 2.89 -0.35
N ASP A 97 6.92 2.40 0.89
CA ASP A 97 6.50 3.17 2.07
C ASP A 97 7.38 4.43 2.20
N TRP A 98 8.70 4.27 2.19
CA TRP A 98 9.63 5.41 2.24
C TRP A 98 9.48 6.38 1.07
N LEU A 99 9.35 5.88 -0.17
CA LEU A 99 9.23 6.72 -1.35
C LEU A 99 7.90 7.48 -1.41
N THR A 100 6.79 6.85 -1.02
CA THR A 100 5.48 7.53 -0.93
C THR A 100 5.48 8.62 0.15
N TYR A 101 6.13 8.36 1.30
CA TYR A 101 6.36 9.38 2.32
C TYR A 101 7.20 10.55 1.80
N SER A 102 8.33 10.26 1.14
CA SER A 102 9.24 11.27 0.62
C SER A 102 8.57 12.10 -0.48
N GLY A 103 7.85 11.44 -1.38
CA GLY A 103 7.06 12.08 -2.43
C GLY A 103 5.98 13.01 -1.88
N SER A 104 5.29 12.63 -0.79
CA SER A 104 4.28 13.50 -0.17
C SER A 104 4.87 14.79 0.38
N HIS A 105 6.09 14.72 0.95
CA HIS A 105 6.81 15.88 1.49
C HIS A 105 7.31 16.79 0.37
N ILE A 106 7.93 16.23 -0.68
CA ILE A 106 8.39 17.00 -1.84
C ILE A 106 7.21 17.72 -2.50
N ALA A 107 6.10 17.02 -2.73
CA ALA A 107 4.87 17.60 -3.28
C ALA A 107 4.36 18.76 -2.41
N GLY A 108 4.48 18.67 -1.09
CA GLY A 108 4.15 19.75 -0.17
C GLY A 108 5.07 20.97 -0.30
N VAL A 109 6.39 20.74 -0.42
CA VAL A 109 7.40 21.80 -0.59
C VAL A 109 7.19 22.59 -1.89
N ILE A 110 6.79 21.93 -2.97
CA ILE A 110 6.50 22.58 -4.27
C ILE A 110 5.05 23.08 -4.39
N GLU A 111 4.31 23.11 -3.28
CA GLU A 111 2.91 23.57 -3.20
C GLU A 111 1.91 22.77 -4.08
N ALA A 112 2.27 21.55 -4.50
CA ALA A 112 1.40 20.59 -5.17
C ALA A 112 0.50 19.86 -4.15
N THR A 113 -0.31 20.63 -3.43
CA THR A 113 -1.09 20.18 -2.26
C THR A 113 -2.01 18.99 -2.51
N GLU A 114 -2.64 18.91 -3.70
CA GLU A 114 -3.48 17.76 -4.07
C GLU A 114 -2.66 16.45 -4.17
N HIS A 115 -1.47 16.51 -4.76
CA HIS A 115 -0.57 15.36 -4.88
C HIS A 115 0.04 14.97 -3.53
N SER A 116 0.39 15.95 -2.70
CA SER A 116 0.89 15.73 -1.34
C SER A 116 -0.13 14.94 -0.50
N ARG A 117 -1.38 15.41 -0.46
CA ARG A 117 -2.47 14.71 0.25
C ARG A 117 -2.70 13.29 -0.29
N LYS A 118 -2.66 13.13 -1.62
CA LYS A 118 -2.85 11.81 -2.24
C LYS A 118 -1.74 10.84 -1.85
N LEU A 119 -0.48 11.28 -1.91
CA LEU A 119 0.67 10.48 -1.51
C LEU A 119 0.67 10.15 -0.02
N GLU A 120 0.17 11.05 0.84
CA GLU A 120 0.01 10.77 2.28
C GLU A 120 -0.99 9.62 2.53
N ILE A 121 -2.11 9.58 1.78
CA ILE A 121 -3.07 8.47 1.87
C ILE A 121 -2.46 7.18 1.33
N LEU A 122 -1.77 7.25 0.17
CA LEU A 122 -1.09 6.08 -0.40
C LEU A 122 -0.02 5.54 0.55
N ASN A 123 0.76 6.39 1.19
CA ASN A 123 1.77 5.99 2.17
C ASN A 123 1.17 5.15 3.31
N LYS A 124 0.09 5.63 3.93
CA LYS A 124 -0.62 4.89 5.00
C LYS A 124 -1.12 3.54 4.52
N ARG A 125 -1.55 3.43 3.26
CA ARG A 125 -2.05 2.19 2.66
C ARG A 125 -0.92 1.22 2.30
N VAL A 126 0.18 1.72 1.74
CA VAL A 126 1.36 0.92 1.37
C VAL A 126 2.00 0.31 2.61
N LYS A 127 2.18 1.09 3.67
CA LYS A 127 2.79 0.63 4.92
C LYS A 127 2.17 -0.66 5.47
N ASP A 128 0.84 -0.73 5.50
CA ASP A 128 0.11 -1.82 6.14
C ASP A 128 -0.61 -2.78 5.17
N GLY A 129 -0.59 -2.49 3.87
CA GLY A 129 -1.22 -3.32 2.83
C GLY A 129 -2.72 -3.34 2.92
N VAL A 130 -3.32 -2.16 2.98
CA VAL A 130 -4.77 -2.02 3.22
C VAL A 130 -5.44 -1.00 2.33
N LYS A 131 -6.75 -1.20 2.15
CA LYS A 131 -7.64 -0.17 1.63
C LYS A 131 -7.82 0.95 2.65
N GLU A 132 -8.26 2.11 2.19
CA GLU A 132 -8.37 3.34 2.99
C GLU A 132 -9.30 3.17 4.21
N ASP A 133 -10.32 2.33 4.09
CA ASP A 133 -11.30 2.05 5.13
C ASP A 133 -10.72 1.36 6.38
N LEU A 134 -9.55 0.72 6.25
CA LEU A 134 -8.88 0.04 7.37
C LEU A 134 -7.81 0.87 8.06
N ILE A 135 -7.47 2.07 7.54
CA ILE A 135 -6.43 2.94 8.11
C ILE A 135 -6.63 3.16 9.63
N PRO A 136 -7.84 3.43 10.15
CA PRO A 136 -8.03 3.62 11.59
C PRO A 136 -7.67 2.39 12.44
N LEU A 137 -7.80 1.18 11.89
CA LEU A 137 -7.59 -0.06 12.63
C LEU A 137 -6.12 -0.48 12.65
N VAL A 138 -5.40 -0.30 11.53
CA VAL A 138 -3.98 -0.73 11.42
C VAL A 138 -3.02 0.13 12.25
N GLN A 139 -3.46 1.30 12.72
CA GLN A 139 -2.72 2.10 13.71
C GLN A 139 -2.58 1.40 15.07
N ILE A 140 -3.39 0.38 15.35
CA ILE A 140 -3.38 -0.34 16.61
C ILE A 140 -2.32 -1.44 16.57
N SER A 141 -1.35 -1.35 17.48
CA SER A 141 -0.26 -2.33 17.55
C SER A 141 -0.76 -3.77 17.64
N GLY A 142 -0.34 -4.60 16.67
CA GLY A 142 -0.77 -6.00 16.54
C GLY A 142 -1.97 -6.22 15.62
N VAL A 143 -2.53 -5.18 15.02
CA VAL A 143 -3.57 -5.26 13.98
C VAL A 143 -2.94 -5.00 12.60
N GLY A 144 -2.70 -6.07 11.84
CA GLY A 144 -2.32 -5.99 10.42
C GLY A 144 -3.51 -6.23 9.48
N ARG A 145 -3.30 -6.18 8.16
CA ARG A 145 -4.35 -6.28 7.12
C ARG A 145 -5.40 -7.38 7.35
N LYS A 146 -5.00 -8.62 7.64
CA LYS A 146 -5.94 -9.75 7.85
C LYS A 146 -6.85 -9.52 9.07
N ARG A 147 -6.30 -9.00 10.18
CA ARG A 147 -7.10 -8.72 11.39
C ARG A 147 -7.97 -7.49 11.21
N ALA A 148 -7.45 -6.43 10.59
CA ALA A 148 -8.20 -5.22 10.30
C ALA A 148 -9.43 -5.54 9.42
N ARG A 149 -9.26 -6.29 8.33
CA ARG A 149 -10.38 -6.70 7.47
C ARG A 149 -11.40 -7.58 8.19
N LEU A 150 -10.94 -8.52 9.04
CA LEU A 150 -11.84 -9.34 9.85
C LEU A 150 -12.70 -8.49 10.81
N LEU A 151 -12.09 -7.52 11.50
CA LEU A 151 -12.80 -6.59 12.38
C LEU A 151 -13.80 -5.73 11.60
N TYR A 152 -13.35 -5.15 10.49
CA TYR A 152 -14.16 -4.28 9.63
C TYR A 152 -15.40 -5.00 9.10
N ASN A 153 -15.24 -6.22 8.59
CA ASN A 153 -16.35 -7.06 8.11
C ASN A 153 -17.36 -7.36 9.23
N ASN A 154 -16.92 -7.35 10.48
CA ASN A 154 -17.77 -7.52 11.67
C ASN A 154 -18.23 -6.20 12.29
N LYS A 155 -18.20 -5.08 11.53
CA LYS A 155 -18.69 -3.76 11.98
C LYS A 155 -17.90 -3.18 13.16
N ILE A 156 -16.61 -3.51 13.25
CA ILE A 156 -15.65 -2.88 14.16
C ILE A 156 -14.69 -2.11 13.26
N THR A 157 -14.85 -0.80 13.21
CA THR A 157 -14.24 0.07 12.18
C THR A 157 -13.24 1.08 12.75
N THR A 158 -13.32 1.35 14.05
CA THR A 158 -12.41 2.30 14.73
C THR A 158 -11.80 1.71 16.01
N PRO A 159 -10.74 2.34 16.55
CA PRO A 159 -10.22 1.99 17.87
C PRO A 159 -11.28 2.07 18.98
N GLU A 160 -12.20 3.03 18.91
CA GLU A 160 -13.30 3.20 19.87
C GLU A 160 -14.24 1.99 19.83
N ASP A 161 -14.56 1.47 18.64
CA ASP A 161 -15.39 0.28 18.49
C ASP A 161 -14.78 -0.93 19.22
N ILE A 162 -13.45 -1.06 19.21
CA ILE A 162 -12.73 -2.13 19.90
C ILE A 162 -12.89 -1.99 21.42
N VAL A 163 -12.73 -0.77 21.95
CA VAL A 163 -12.86 -0.49 23.39
C VAL A 163 -14.31 -0.66 23.87
N MET A 164 -15.30 -0.31 23.04
CA MET A 164 -16.72 -0.49 23.35
C MET A 164 -17.16 -1.96 23.26
N ASN A 165 -16.50 -2.78 22.46
CA ASN A 165 -16.90 -4.16 22.18
C ASN A 165 -15.81 -5.21 22.47
N PRO A 166 -15.17 -5.21 23.66
CA PRO A 166 -13.99 -6.04 23.93
C PRO A 166 -14.28 -7.54 23.85
N GLU A 167 -15.46 -7.99 24.26
CA GLU A 167 -15.84 -9.40 24.18
C GLU A 167 -16.02 -9.88 22.74
N LYS A 168 -16.57 -9.03 21.86
CA LYS A 168 -16.69 -9.32 20.43
C LYS A 168 -15.31 -9.40 19.77
N VAL A 169 -14.39 -8.52 20.13
CA VAL A 169 -13.00 -8.54 19.64
C VAL A 169 -12.29 -9.82 20.08
N LYS A 170 -12.44 -10.23 21.35
CA LYS A 170 -11.89 -11.51 21.86
C LYS A 170 -12.48 -12.72 21.17
N ALA A 171 -13.78 -12.71 20.86
CA ALA A 171 -14.42 -13.79 20.12
C ALA A 171 -13.88 -13.93 18.68
N LEU A 172 -13.57 -12.81 18.02
CA LEU A 172 -13.05 -12.80 16.65
C LEU A 172 -11.55 -13.14 16.57
N LEU A 173 -10.74 -12.62 17.50
CA LEU A 173 -9.27 -12.69 17.42
C LEU A 173 -8.65 -13.69 18.41
N GLY A 174 -9.46 -14.28 19.28
CA GLY A 174 -9.03 -15.11 20.41
C GLY A 174 -8.74 -14.29 21.67
N GLN A 175 -8.90 -14.92 22.84
CA GLN A 175 -8.87 -14.27 24.15
C GLN A 175 -7.62 -13.40 24.36
N LYS A 176 -6.43 -13.99 24.20
CA LYS A 176 -5.15 -13.33 24.47
C LYS A 176 -4.85 -12.18 23.51
N ILE A 177 -5.11 -12.39 22.22
CA ILE A 177 -4.82 -11.37 21.18
C ILE A 177 -5.86 -10.25 21.27
N GLY A 178 -7.14 -10.58 21.43
CA GLY A 178 -8.20 -9.60 21.56
C GLY A 178 -8.04 -8.72 22.80
N GLU A 179 -7.63 -9.28 23.94
CA GLU A 179 -7.33 -8.49 25.14
C GLU A 179 -6.12 -7.55 24.91
N LYS A 180 -5.06 -8.02 24.25
CA LYS A 180 -3.91 -7.17 23.92
C LYS A 180 -4.34 -6.01 23.01
N ILE A 181 -5.08 -6.30 21.94
CA ILE A 181 -5.54 -5.29 20.98
C ILE A 181 -6.47 -4.27 21.64
N ALA A 182 -7.36 -4.69 22.54
CA ALA A 182 -8.21 -3.76 23.28
C ALA A 182 -7.40 -2.79 24.16
N LYS A 183 -6.31 -3.27 24.79
CA LYS A 183 -5.39 -2.42 25.56
C LYS A 183 -4.65 -1.44 24.65
N GLU A 184 -4.15 -1.90 23.51
CA GLU A 184 -3.44 -1.04 22.55
C GLU A 184 -4.38 0.01 21.93
N ALA A 185 -5.63 -0.34 21.63
CA ALA A 185 -6.64 0.60 21.16
C ALA A 185 -6.94 1.69 22.21
N ALA A 186 -7.08 1.31 23.48
CA ALA A 186 -7.29 2.28 24.57
C ALA A 186 -6.09 3.24 24.75
N LYS A 187 -4.85 2.74 24.62
CA LYS A 187 -3.64 3.58 24.65
C LYS A 187 -3.61 4.57 23.48
N LEU A 188 -3.93 4.10 22.28
CA LEU A 188 -3.97 4.92 21.07
C LEU A 188 -4.96 6.10 21.23
N ILE A 189 -6.18 5.83 21.72
CA ILE A 189 -7.20 6.86 21.98
C ILE A 189 -6.73 7.86 23.05
N ALA A 190 -6.01 7.39 24.07
CA ALA A 190 -5.47 8.23 25.13
C ALA A 190 -4.24 9.04 24.72
N GLY A 191 -3.71 8.85 23.51
CA GLY A 191 -2.46 9.48 23.05
C GLY A 191 -1.21 8.98 23.78
N LEU A 192 -1.26 7.76 24.32
CA LEU A 192 -0.16 7.13 25.04
C LEU A 192 0.60 6.21 24.07
N HIS A 193 1.85 6.57 23.74
CA HIS A 193 2.77 5.77 22.94
C HIS A 193 3.71 4.95 23.83
#